data_AF-A0A484ZI77-F1
#
_entry.id   AF-A0A484ZI77-F1
#
_cell.length_a   1.000
_cell.length_b   1.000
_cell.length_c   1.000
_cell.angle_alpha   90.00
_cell.angle_beta   90.00
_cell.angle_gamma   90.00
#
_symmetry.space_group_name_H-M   'P 1'
#
loop_
_entity.id
_entity.type
_entity.pdbx_description
1 polymer ?
#
loop_
_entity_poly.entity_id
_entity_poly.type
_entity_poly.pdbx_seq_one_letter_code
_entity_poly.pdbx_strand_id
1 'polypeptide(L)'
;MPVAVLASVIVPVIYKFFLKLLGPEHGIIGDFLLEAGVSFFMGAIFILSGTYTAPSNRIKTARLLFVLLLIVLVFLFIFNLNLNEYSAAFYVIPTALGAYAATKYDYS
;
A
#
# COMPACT_ATOMS: atom_id res chain seq x y z
N MET A 1 -13.11 6.49 8.14
CA MET A 1 -13.08 5.64 9.35
C MET A 1 -13.01 4.14 9.05
N PRO A 2 -13.89 3.53 8.22
CA PRO A 2 -13.88 2.07 8.00
C PRO A 2 -12.57 1.55 7.37
N VAL A 3 -12.00 2.32 6.43
CA VAL A 3 -10.76 1.98 5.73
C VAL A 3 -9.54 1.94 6.67
N ALA A 4 -9.45 2.91 7.59
CA ALA A 4 -8.36 2.96 8.55
C ALA A 4 -8.43 1.80 9.57
N VAL A 5 -9.64 1.39 9.94
CA VAL A 5 -9.89 0.24 10.82
C VAL A 5 -9.60 -1.08 10.09
N LEU A 6 -9.98 -1.20 8.82
CA LEU A 6 -9.63 -2.37 8.01
C LEU A 6 -8.12 -2.47 7.80
N ALA A 7 -7.46 -1.35 7.51
CA ALA A 7 -6.01 -1.31 7.37
C ALA A 7 -5.30 -1.69 8.68
N SER A 8 -5.77 -1.21 9.84
CA SER A 8 -5.15 -1.55 11.13
C SER A 8 -5.30 -3.02 11.53
N VAL A 9 -6.29 -3.74 10.99
CA VAL A 9 -6.46 -5.19 11.19
C VAL A 9 -5.73 -6.01 10.13
N ILE A 10 -5.82 -5.61 8.86
CA ILE A 10 -5.28 -6.38 7.74
C ILE A 10 -3.75 -6.27 7.68
N VAL A 11 -3.17 -5.10 7.94
CA VAL A 11 -1.73 -4.89 7.86
C VAL A 11 -0.94 -5.79 8.81
N PRO A 12 -1.28 -5.88 10.12
CA PRO A 12 -0.59 -6.80 11.01
C PRO A 12 -0.74 -8.27 10.62
N VAL A 13 -1.88 -8.65 10.03
CA VAL A 13 -2.13 -10.02 9.56
C VAL A 13 -1.23 -10.35 8.36
N ILE A 14 -1.16 -9.45 7.39
CA ILE A 14 -0.29 -9.58 6.21
C ILE A 14 1.18 -9.63 6.65
N TYR A 15 1.57 -8.72 7.54
CA TYR A 15 2.93 -8.68 8.10
C TYR A 15 3.31 -9.99 8.80
N LYS A 16 2.44 -10.51 9.68
CA LYS A 16 2.64 -11.81 10.34
C LYS A 16 2.68 -12.99 9.36
N PHE A 17 1.90 -12.93 8.30
CA PHE A 17 1.91 -13.95 7.26
C PHE A 17 3.27 -14.01 6.55
N PHE A 18 3.79 -12.84 6.11
CA PHE A 18 5.10 -12.79 5.46
C PHE A 18 6.24 -13.15 6.42
N LEU A 19 6.19 -12.74 7.69
CA LEU A 19 7.16 -13.16 8.70
C LEU A 19 7.22 -14.68 8.85
N LYS A 20 6.07 -15.36 8.87
CA LYS A 20 6.02 -16.83 8.91
C LYS A 20 6.57 -17.47 7.64
N LEU A 21 6.39 -16.83 6.50
CA LEU A 21 6.86 -17.32 5.20
C LEU A 21 8.38 -17.20 5.06
N LEU A 22 8.95 -16.09 5.53
CA LEU A 22 10.36 -15.76 5.43
C LEU A 22 11.21 -16.46 6.52
N GLY A 23 10.61 -16.84 7.65
CA GLY A 23 11.30 -17.47 8.77
C GLY A 23 12.14 -16.49 9.59
N PRO A 24 12.66 -16.88 10.77
CA PRO A 24 13.34 -15.94 11.69
C PRO A 24 14.69 -15.40 11.19
N GLU A 25 15.34 -16.04 10.20
CA GLU A 25 16.69 -15.68 9.71
C GLU A 25 16.71 -15.02 8.31
N HIS A 26 15.57 -14.45 7.91
CA HIS A 26 15.34 -13.80 6.63
C HIS A 26 16.29 -12.65 6.22
N GLY A 27 17.03 -12.07 7.16
CA GLY A 27 18.09 -11.09 6.89
C GLY A 27 17.61 -9.81 6.18
N ILE A 28 18.56 -8.96 5.79
CA ILE A 28 18.27 -7.61 5.23
C ILE A 28 17.40 -7.69 3.96
N ILE A 29 17.60 -8.70 3.11
CA ILE A 29 16.80 -8.89 1.88
C ILE A 29 15.37 -9.31 2.24
N GLY A 30 15.21 -10.17 3.26
CA GLY A 30 13.91 -10.57 3.77
C GLY A 30 13.12 -9.41 4.36
N ASP A 31 13.78 -8.55 5.14
CA ASP A 31 13.19 -7.33 5.70
C ASP A 31 12.71 -6.39 4.60
N PHE A 32 13.52 -6.20 3.55
CA PHE A 32 13.14 -5.37 2.40
C PHE A 32 11.92 -5.95 1.65
N LEU A 33 11.89 -7.27 1.41
CA LEU A 33 10.76 -7.93 0.74
C LEU A 33 9.48 -7.88 1.59
N LEU A 34 9.62 -8.02 2.90
CA LEU A 34 8.53 -7.93 3.87
C LEU A 34 7.92 -6.53 3.84
N GLU A 35 8.74 -5.50 3.99
CA GLU A 35 8.30 -4.09 4.00
C GLU A 35 7.70 -3.70 2.65
N ALA A 36 8.36 -4.05 1.53
CA ALA A 36 7.84 -3.80 0.19
C ALA A 36 6.50 -4.52 -0.06
N GLY A 37 6.38 -5.78 0.37
CA GLY A 37 5.14 -6.55 0.24
C GLY A 37 3.99 -5.93 1.03
N VAL A 38 4.22 -5.55 2.27
CA VAL A 38 3.22 -4.91 3.14
C VAL A 38 2.79 -3.55 2.56
N SER A 39 3.75 -2.75 2.08
CA SER A 39 3.48 -1.49 1.38
C SER A 39 2.62 -1.68 0.14
N PHE A 40 2.89 -2.73 -0.66
CA PHE A 40 2.06 -3.06 -1.82
C PHE A 40 0.60 -3.33 -1.41
N PHE A 41 0.37 -4.20 -0.43
CA PHE A 41 -0.99 -4.50 0.02
C PHE A 41 -1.70 -3.28 0.61
N MET A 42 -0.96 -2.38 1.27
CA MET A 42 -1.53 -1.13 1.77
C MET A 42 -2.13 -0.27 0.67
N GLY A 43 -1.40 -0.07 -0.43
CA GLY A 43 -1.91 0.65 -1.59
C GLY A 43 -3.15 -0.04 -2.20
N ALA A 44 -3.11 -1.36 -2.33
CA ALA A 44 -4.22 -2.14 -2.87
C ALA A 44 -5.49 -2.04 -2.00
N ILE A 45 -5.36 -2.23 -0.69
CA ILE A 45 -6.47 -2.18 0.26
C ILE A 45 -7.09 -0.78 0.28
N PHE A 46 -6.28 0.28 0.21
CA PHE A 46 -6.79 1.65 0.17
C PHE A 46 -7.74 1.88 -1.02
N ILE A 47 -7.34 1.47 -2.22
CA ILE A 47 -8.18 1.60 -3.42
C ILE A 47 -9.43 0.72 -3.32
N LEU A 48 -9.27 -0.56 -2.98
CA LEU A 48 -10.39 -1.50 -2.89
C LEU A 48 -11.41 -1.03 -1.86
N SER A 49 -10.97 -0.71 -0.65
CA SER A 49 -11.87 -0.28 0.42
C SER A 49 -12.56 1.06 0.10
N GLY A 50 -11.87 1.97 -0.58
CA GLY A 50 -12.46 3.22 -1.06
C GLY A 50 -13.52 3.00 -2.14
N THR A 51 -13.29 2.09 -3.09
CA THR A 51 -14.27 1.80 -4.15
C THR A 51 -15.52 1.09 -3.61
N TYR A 52 -15.40 0.27 -2.56
CA TYR A 52 -16.54 -0.31 -1.86
C TYR A 52 -17.49 0.74 -1.25
N THR A 53 -17.00 1.94 -0.90
CA THR A 53 -17.87 2.99 -0.34
C THR A 53 -18.76 3.67 -1.37
N ALA A 54 -18.44 3.58 -2.66
CA ALA A 54 -19.17 4.20 -3.76
C ALA A 54 -19.43 3.20 -4.91
N PRO A 55 -20.27 2.17 -4.69
CA PRO A 55 -20.44 1.06 -5.63
C PRO A 55 -21.02 1.46 -6.99
N SER A 56 -21.74 2.58 -7.08
CA SER A 56 -22.27 3.11 -8.34
C SER A 56 -21.24 3.86 -9.21
N ASN A 57 -20.11 4.28 -8.62
CA ASN A 57 -19.10 5.09 -9.29
C ASN A 57 -17.68 4.51 -9.14
N ARG A 58 -17.58 3.19 -8.93
CA ARG A 58 -16.34 2.47 -8.62
C ARG A 58 -15.14 2.93 -9.48
N ILE A 59 -15.27 2.97 -10.82
CA ILE A 59 -14.19 3.40 -11.73
C ILE A 59 -13.73 4.83 -11.45
N LYS A 60 -14.67 5.78 -11.32
CA LYS A 60 -14.37 7.19 -11.07
C LYS A 60 -13.72 7.34 -9.69
N THR A 61 -14.23 6.64 -8.69
CA THR A 61 -13.69 6.62 -7.33
C THR A 61 -12.29 6.03 -7.29
N ALA A 62 -12.03 4.90 -7.95
CA ALA A 62 -10.69 4.30 -8.03
C ALA A 62 -9.66 5.25 -8.63
N ARG A 63 -9.99 5.91 -9.75
CA ARG A 63 -9.10 6.88 -10.40
C ARG A 63 -8.83 8.09 -9.53
N LEU A 64 -9.87 8.64 -8.90
CA LEU A 64 -9.73 9.78 -7.99
C LEU A 64 -8.84 9.43 -6.80
N LEU A 65 -9.11 8.30 -6.13
CA LEU A 65 -8.32 7.84 -4.99
C LEU A 65 -6.87 7.54 -5.37
N PHE A 66 -6.64 6.99 -6.56
CA PHE A 66 -5.29 6.75 -7.07
C PHE A 66 -4.51 8.05 -7.29
N VAL A 67 -5.15 9.07 -7.89
CA VAL A 67 -4.51 10.39 -8.07
C VAL A 67 -4.20 11.04 -6.72
N LEU A 68 -5.15 11.02 -5.78
CA LEU A 68 -4.95 11.54 -4.43
C LEU A 68 -3.80 10.80 -3.71
N LEU A 69 -3.75 9.47 -3.84
CA LEU A 69 -2.69 8.66 -3.26
C LEU A 69 -1.32 9.03 -3.86
N LEU A 70 -1.21 9.18 -5.18
CA LEU A 70 0.05 9.57 -5.82
C LEU A 70 0.57 10.92 -5.31
N ILE A 71 -0.31 11.90 -5.10
CA ILE A 71 0.07 13.19 -4.53
C ILE A 71 0.67 13.00 -3.12
N VAL A 72 0.00 12.21 -2.27
CA VAL A 72 0.49 11.90 -0.93
C VAL A 72 1.82 11.15 -0.97
N LEU A 73 1.98 10.18 -1.88
CA LEU A 73 3.21 9.41 -2.03
C LEU A 73 4.38 10.26 -2.52
N VAL A 74 4.17 11.22 -3.43
CA VAL A 74 5.21 12.17 -3.85
C VAL A 74 5.65 13.05 -2.68
N PHE A 75 4.70 13.54 -1.87
CA PHE A 75 5.03 14.32 -0.69
C PHE A 75 5.82 13.48 0.33
N LEU A 76 5.38 12.24 0.61
CA LEU A 76 6.08 11.32 1.49
C LEU A 76 7.48 10.98 0.98
N PHE A 77 7.65 10.79 -0.33
CA PHE A 77 8.96 10.54 -0.93
C PHE A 77 9.92 11.69 -0.64
N ILE A 78 9.52 12.92 -0.96
CA ILE A 78 10.35 14.12 -0.74
C ILE A 78 10.61 14.33 0.76
N PHE A 79 9.60 14.13 1.60
CA PHE A 79 9.72 14.27 3.05
C PHE A 79 10.74 13.29 3.64
N ASN A 80 10.66 12.00 3.29
CA ASN A 80 11.60 10.99 3.76
C ASN A 80 13.02 11.22 3.22
N LEU A 81 13.18 11.70 1.98
CA LEU A 81 14.48 12.11 1.46
C LEU A 81 15.11 13.24 2.28
N ASN A 82 14.31 14.24 2.69
CA ASN A 82 14.80 15.32 3.55
C ASN A 82 15.22 14.84 4.95
N LEU A 83 14.66 13.73 5.43
CA LEU A 83 15.03 13.09 6.70
C LEU A 83 16.20 12.10 6.56
N ASN A 84 16.74 11.89 5.35
CA ASN A 84 17.71 10.83 5.03
C ASN A 84 17.18 9.41 5.29
N GLU A 85 15.86 9.22 5.34
CA GLU A 85 15.20 7.92 5.48
C GLU A 85 14.96 7.29 4.10
N TYR A 86 16.04 6.92 3.42
CA TYR A 86 15.98 6.45 2.03
C TYR A 86 15.12 5.20 1.86
N SER A 87 15.17 4.23 2.77
CA SER A 87 14.35 3.01 2.70
C SER A 87 12.85 3.35 2.71
N ALA A 88 12.42 4.18 3.67
CA ALA A 88 11.05 4.66 3.77
C ALA A 88 10.60 5.45 2.54
N ALA A 89 11.50 6.26 1.96
CA ALA A 89 11.23 6.94 0.70
C ALA A 89 10.93 5.94 -0.42
N PHE A 90 11.72 4.87 -0.58
CA PHE A 90 11.51 3.91 -1.68
C PHE A 90 10.28 3.01 -1.50
N TYR A 91 9.75 2.82 -0.28
CA TYR A 91 8.52 2.04 -0.06
C TYR A 91 7.23 2.68 -0.59
N VAL A 92 7.29 3.96 -1.01
CA VAL A 92 6.19 4.57 -1.76
C VAL A 92 5.94 3.89 -3.11
N ILE A 93 6.99 3.31 -3.72
CA ILE A 93 6.91 2.65 -5.03
C ILE A 93 6.03 1.40 -4.98
N PRO A 94 6.30 0.39 -4.12
CA PRO A 94 5.42 -0.76 -4.00
C PRO A 94 4.00 -0.37 -3.61
N THR A 95 3.82 0.66 -2.77
CA THR A 95 2.50 1.20 -2.44
C THR A 95 1.75 1.72 -3.68
N ALA A 96 2.41 2.49 -4.54
CA ALA A 96 1.84 2.96 -5.80
C ALA A 96 1.48 1.79 -6.73
N LEU A 97 2.34 0.78 -6.82
CA LEU A 97 2.10 -0.42 -7.64
C LEU A 97 0.88 -1.21 -7.15
N GLY A 98 0.75 -1.40 -5.85
CA GLY A 98 -0.40 -2.09 -5.25
C GLY A 98 -1.71 -1.34 -5.48
N ALA A 99 -1.69 -0.02 -5.32
CA ALA A 99 -2.82 0.83 -5.65
C ALA A 99 -3.18 0.73 -7.14
N TYR A 100 -2.20 0.81 -8.03
CA TYR A 100 -2.40 0.67 -9.47
C TYR A 100 -3.02 -0.69 -9.83
N ALA A 101 -2.48 -1.78 -9.29
CA ALA A 101 -3.03 -3.12 -9.49
C ALA A 101 -4.50 -3.21 -9.05
N ALA A 102 -4.85 -2.63 -7.90
CA ALA A 102 -6.22 -2.57 -7.42
C ALA A 102 -7.15 -1.69 -8.28
N THR A 103 -6.64 -0.69 -8.99
CA THR A 103 -7.45 0.06 -9.98
C THR A 103 -7.75 -0.75 -11.25
N LYS A 104 -7.10 -1.91 -11.44
CA LYS A 104 -7.29 -2.81 -12.60
C LYS A 104 -8.13 -4.03 -12.26
N TYR A 105 -8.10 -4.47 -11.00
CA TYR A 105 -8.98 -5.51 -10.47
C TYR A 105 -10.42 -4.97 -10.45
N ASP A 106 -11.40 -5.73 -10.98
CA ASP A 106 -12.84 -5.40 -11.06
C ASP A 106 -13.33 -4.39 -12.14
N TYR A 107 -12.49 -3.96 -13.09
CA TYR A 107 -12.93 -3.03 -14.18
C TYR A 107 -12.62 -3.49 -15.60
N SER A 108 -12.17 -4.73 -15.77
CA SER A 108 -12.03 -5.40 -17.07
C SER A 108 -13.31 -6.14 -17.44
#